data_AF-A0A8J6NIZ3-F1
#
_entry.id   AF-A0A8J6NIZ3-F1
#
_cell.length_a   1.000
_cell.length_b   1.000
_cell.length_c   1.000
_cell.angle_alpha   90.00
_cell.angle_beta   90.00
_cell.angle_gamma   90.00
#
_symmetry.space_group_name_H-M   'P 1'
#
loop_
_entity.id
_entity.type
_entity.pdbx_description
1 polymer ?
#
loop_
_entity_poly.entity_id
_entity_poly.type
_entity_poly.pdbx_seq_one_letter_code
_entity_poly.pdbx_strand_id
1 'polypeptide(L)'
;MPTDLFMALLDKRNQQARGNPILPALLYIFCPAAAGWWLAGANPEPVFDVAWHALEDFSQGKTLKEALTEHGIGEAVLGDIEKYIGEVATYRSHHPMSSPELSPLFPGGRFDPSHRLGSHVTIKKMGGWNKVLEYARVWAYLIYDWQGDMKISQDSDIQIEMEWLAITSRGVRKAAYFPAWVWTAKIGKVERDHIGLLVEDGRGHDQLRFALVQASDKRGDKTWSNPPLVFGLQRESGDAELFQSAFEIEKLMQMLLPLAERATSKVSFPMRALRNPRACLDCGYQHLCYPDRTKKGRQKPLFGDVSLKMLQR
;
A
#
# COMPACT_ATOMS: atom_id res chain seq x y z
N MET A 1 3.38 0.52 -3.18
CA MET A 1 2.56 -0.62 -3.60
C MET A 1 1.12 -0.37 -3.17
N PRO A 2 0.06 -0.71 -3.94
CA PRO A 2 -1.32 -0.59 -3.49
C PRO A 2 -1.77 -1.85 -2.73
N THR A 3 -1.16 -2.08 -1.56
CA THR A 3 -1.39 -3.28 -0.74
C THR A 3 -2.84 -3.40 -0.31
N ASP A 4 -3.46 -2.29 0.03
CA ASP A 4 -4.90 -2.21 0.31
C ASP A 4 -5.76 -2.73 -0.85
N LEU A 5 -5.45 -2.34 -2.08
CA LEU A 5 -6.14 -2.84 -3.27
C LEU A 5 -5.96 -4.36 -3.39
N PHE A 6 -4.75 -4.89 -3.29
CA PHE A 6 -4.53 -6.34 -3.39
C PHE A 6 -5.17 -7.13 -2.24
N MET A 7 -5.17 -6.60 -1.02
CA MET A 7 -5.89 -7.17 0.11
C MET A 7 -7.41 -7.16 -0.13
N ALA A 8 -7.96 -6.10 -0.72
CA ALA A 8 -9.35 -6.07 -1.15
C ALA A 8 -9.66 -7.16 -2.18
N LEU A 9 -8.76 -7.44 -3.13
CA LEU A 9 -8.95 -8.52 -4.12
C LEU A 9 -8.93 -9.93 -3.51
N LEU A 10 -8.20 -10.11 -2.40
CA LEU A 10 -8.08 -11.38 -1.68
C LEU A 10 -9.23 -11.62 -0.70
N ASP A 11 -10.01 -10.58 -0.37
CA ASP A 11 -11.16 -10.73 0.50
C ASP A 11 -12.24 -11.62 -0.13
N LYS A 12 -12.69 -12.64 0.61
CA LYS A 12 -13.66 -13.64 0.12
C LYS A 12 -14.97 -13.01 -0.36
N ARG A 13 -15.43 -11.91 0.27
CA ARG A 13 -16.68 -11.21 -0.08
C ARG A 13 -16.55 -10.58 -1.47
N ASN A 14 -15.38 -10.03 -1.76
CA ASN A 14 -15.06 -9.46 -3.06
C ASN A 14 -14.78 -10.52 -4.12
N GLN A 15 -14.13 -11.63 -3.77
CA GLN A 15 -13.88 -12.75 -4.70
C GLN A 15 -15.18 -13.40 -5.21
N GLN A 16 -16.21 -13.46 -4.37
CA GLN A 16 -17.55 -13.92 -4.76
C GLN A 16 -18.28 -12.92 -5.68
N ALA A 17 -17.77 -11.69 -5.78
CA ALA A 17 -18.35 -10.60 -6.53
C ALA A 17 -17.35 -9.99 -7.53
N ARG A 18 -16.53 -10.81 -8.22
CA ARG A 18 -15.56 -10.32 -9.24
C ARG A 18 -16.18 -9.47 -10.35
N GLY A 19 -17.48 -9.61 -10.61
CA GLY A 19 -18.22 -8.75 -11.53
C GLY A 19 -18.68 -7.40 -10.94
N ASN A 20 -18.37 -7.11 -9.66
CA ASN A 20 -18.60 -5.80 -9.07
C ASN A 20 -17.68 -4.78 -9.76
N PRO A 21 -18.19 -3.66 -10.30
CA PRO A 21 -17.42 -2.70 -11.07
C PRO A 21 -16.35 -1.93 -10.28
N ILE A 22 -16.43 -1.86 -8.94
CA ILE A 22 -15.53 -1.00 -8.15
C ILE A 22 -14.07 -1.46 -8.24
N LEU A 23 -13.78 -2.72 -7.90
CA LEU A 23 -12.41 -3.24 -7.88
C LEU A 23 -11.77 -3.38 -9.28
N PRO A 24 -12.49 -3.81 -10.34
CA PRO A 24 -12.02 -3.72 -11.73
C PRO A 24 -11.66 -2.30 -12.16
N ALA A 25 -12.45 -1.29 -11.80
CA ALA A 25 -12.15 0.10 -12.15
C ALA A 25 -10.85 0.56 -11.47
N LEU A 26 -10.71 0.30 -10.16
CA LEU A 26 -9.48 0.61 -9.41
C LEU A 26 -8.27 -0.15 -9.96
N LEU A 27 -8.42 -1.43 -10.26
CA LEU A 27 -7.37 -2.23 -10.89
C LEU A 27 -7.01 -1.71 -12.28
N TYR A 28 -7.98 -1.25 -13.07
CA TYR A 28 -7.72 -0.75 -14.42
C TYR A 28 -6.91 0.55 -14.39
N ILE A 29 -7.23 1.45 -13.46
CA ILE A 29 -6.43 2.66 -13.20
C ILE A 29 -5.00 2.29 -12.79
N PHE A 30 -4.87 1.32 -11.87
CA PHE A 30 -3.57 0.83 -11.45
C PHE A 30 -2.79 0.23 -12.64
N CYS A 31 -3.37 -0.77 -13.31
CA CYS A 31 -2.84 -1.43 -14.50
C CYS A 31 -3.93 -2.27 -15.21
N PRO A 32 -4.24 -2.03 -16.50
CA PRO A 32 -5.23 -2.82 -17.24
C PRO A 32 -4.95 -4.33 -17.23
N ALA A 33 -3.68 -4.75 -17.33
CA ALA A 33 -3.30 -6.17 -17.22
C ALA A 33 -3.69 -6.80 -15.88
N ALA A 34 -3.52 -6.09 -14.76
CA ALA A 34 -3.92 -6.59 -13.44
C ALA A 34 -5.44 -6.77 -13.35
N ALA A 35 -6.21 -5.84 -13.92
CA ALA A 35 -7.66 -5.96 -14.00
C ALA A 35 -8.09 -7.19 -14.81
N GLY A 36 -7.48 -7.40 -15.98
CA GLY A 36 -7.74 -8.57 -16.81
C GLY A 36 -7.45 -9.89 -16.10
N TRP A 37 -6.32 -9.99 -15.38
CA TRP A 37 -5.99 -11.19 -14.60
C TRP A 37 -6.98 -11.48 -13.49
N TRP A 38 -7.38 -10.45 -12.73
CA TRP A 38 -8.36 -10.63 -11.66
C TRP A 38 -9.72 -11.05 -12.20
N LEU A 39 -10.18 -10.43 -13.29
CA LEU A 39 -11.45 -10.82 -13.94
C LEU A 39 -11.40 -12.23 -14.52
N ALA A 40 -10.22 -12.70 -14.96
CA ALA A 40 -10.00 -14.07 -15.40
C ALA A 40 -9.92 -15.11 -14.25
N GLY A 41 -10.08 -14.68 -13.00
CA GLY A 41 -10.08 -15.56 -11.83
C GLY A 41 -8.75 -15.69 -11.10
N ALA A 42 -7.68 -15.02 -11.57
CA ALA A 42 -6.40 -15.05 -10.88
C ALA A 42 -6.40 -14.18 -9.60
N ASN A 43 -5.69 -14.64 -8.58
CA ASN A 43 -5.46 -13.87 -7.35
C ASN A 43 -4.08 -13.20 -7.42
N PRO A 44 -3.93 -12.00 -6.84
CA PRO A 44 -2.60 -11.43 -6.69
C PRO A 44 -1.80 -12.24 -5.66
N GLU A 45 -0.48 -12.27 -5.82
CA GLU A 45 0.48 -12.69 -4.80
C GLU A 45 1.14 -11.44 -4.21
N PRO A 46 0.64 -10.87 -3.09
CA PRO A 46 1.21 -9.64 -2.56
C PRO A 46 2.67 -9.83 -2.14
N VAL A 47 3.54 -8.93 -2.59
CA VAL A 47 4.88 -8.71 -2.02
C VAL A 47 4.75 -8.13 -0.61
N PHE A 48 5.74 -8.42 0.24
CA PHE A 48 5.80 -7.93 1.61
C PHE A 48 5.84 -6.39 1.65
N ASP A 49 4.78 -5.79 2.19
CA ASP A 49 4.69 -4.35 2.37
C ASP A 49 5.11 -3.96 3.79
N VAL A 50 6.30 -3.38 3.89
CA VAL A 50 6.91 -2.97 5.14
C VAL A 50 6.04 -2.00 5.94
N ALA A 51 5.53 -0.95 5.29
CA ALA A 51 4.74 0.07 5.98
C ALA A 51 3.39 -0.48 6.45
N TRP A 52 2.78 -1.35 5.65
CA TRP A 52 1.53 -2.02 6.01
C TRP A 52 1.71 -2.94 7.23
N HIS A 53 2.73 -3.80 7.22
CA HIS A 53 2.98 -4.72 8.33
C HIS A 53 3.43 -4.00 9.60
N ALA A 54 4.21 -2.92 9.48
CA ALA A 54 4.57 -2.10 10.64
C ALA A 54 3.32 -1.50 11.31
N LEU A 55 2.36 -0.96 10.54
CA LEU A 55 1.09 -0.48 11.08
C LEU A 55 0.24 -1.60 11.70
N GLU A 56 0.23 -2.79 11.09
CA GLU A 56 -0.47 -3.96 11.62
C GLU A 56 0.09 -4.39 12.98
N ASP A 57 1.39 -4.57 13.08
CA ASP A 57 2.04 -4.93 14.33
C ASP A 57 1.89 -3.82 15.39
N PHE A 58 1.98 -2.55 15.00
CA PHE A 58 1.78 -1.41 15.89
C PHE A 58 0.33 -1.37 16.43
N SER A 59 -0.67 -1.59 15.57
CA SER A 59 -2.09 -1.61 15.96
C SER A 59 -2.44 -2.72 16.95
N GLN A 60 -1.63 -3.79 17.00
CA GLN A 60 -1.77 -4.89 17.95
C GLN A 60 -1.12 -4.59 19.32
N GLY A 61 -0.53 -3.41 19.49
CA GLY A 61 0.13 -3.00 20.74
C GLY A 61 1.46 -3.71 20.99
N LYS A 62 2.07 -4.32 19.95
CA LYS A 62 3.39 -4.93 20.06
C LYS A 62 4.46 -3.86 20.25
N THR A 63 5.59 -4.25 20.82
CA THR A 63 6.83 -3.47 20.74
C THR A 63 7.58 -3.76 19.44
N LEU A 64 8.45 -2.83 19.01
CA LEU A 64 9.31 -3.05 17.83
C LEU A 64 10.15 -4.33 17.98
N LYS A 65 10.65 -4.61 19.20
CA LYS A 65 11.43 -5.83 19.49
C LYS A 65 10.59 -7.09 19.27
N GLU A 66 9.39 -7.14 19.82
CA GLU A 66 8.48 -8.29 19.68
C GLU A 66 8.14 -8.54 18.22
N ALA A 67 7.74 -7.49 17.50
CA ALA A 67 7.36 -7.60 16.10
C ALA A 67 8.51 -8.11 15.23
N LEU A 68 9.72 -7.54 15.35
CA LEU A 68 10.90 -8.00 14.62
C LEU A 68 11.26 -9.46 14.95
N THR A 69 11.15 -9.84 16.22
CA THR A 69 11.44 -11.22 16.66
C THR A 69 10.43 -12.22 16.09
N GLU A 70 9.14 -11.88 16.07
CA GLU A 70 8.09 -12.70 15.45
C GLU A 70 8.29 -12.88 13.94
N HIS A 71 8.77 -11.85 13.25
CA HIS A 71 9.17 -11.96 11.83
C HIS A 71 10.40 -12.86 11.65
N GLY A 72 11.16 -13.17 12.70
CA GLY A 72 12.35 -14.02 12.68
C GLY A 72 13.66 -13.24 12.53
N ILE A 73 13.66 -11.95 12.87
CA ILE A 73 14.88 -11.15 13.02
C ILE A 73 15.51 -11.50 14.38
N GLY A 74 16.74 -12.00 14.35
CA GLY A 74 17.44 -12.49 15.53
C GLY A 74 17.86 -11.36 16.46
N GLU A 75 18.01 -11.68 17.75
CA GLU A 75 18.33 -10.68 18.78
C GLU A 75 19.65 -9.92 18.51
N ALA A 76 20.64 -10.57 17.90
CA ALA A 76 21.90 -9.92 17.53
C ALA A 76 21.73 -8.73 16.59
N VAL A 77 20.67 -8.73 15.76
CA VAL A 77 20.35 -7.66 14.81
C VAL A 77 19.63 -6.49 15.50
N LEU A 78 18.97 -6.72 16.64
CA LEU A 78 18.20 -5.68 17.33
C LEU A 78 19.08 -4.52 17.82
N GLY A 79 20.31 -4.82 18.28
CA GLY A 79 21.26 -3.78 18.68
C GLY A 79 21.69 -2.87 17.52
N ASP A 80 21.83 -3.43 16.32
CA ASP A 80 22.10 -2.65 15.11
C ASP A 80 20.91 -1.75 14.73
N ILE A 81 19.68 -2.26 14.91
CA ILE A 81 18.46 -1.48 14.65
C ILE A 81 18.29 -0.34 15.67
N GLU A 82 18.55 -0.59 16.95
CA GLU A 82 18.53 0.45 17.98
C GLU A 82 19.56 1.55 17.68
N LYS A 83 20.78 1.15 17.30
CA LYS A 83 21.83 2.08 16.87
C LYS A 83 21.38 2.88 15.64
N TYR A 84 20.79 2.23 14.64
CA TYR A 84 20.23 2.90 13.46
C TYR A 84 19.21 3.97 13.83
N ILE A 85 18.27 3.66 14.72
CA ILE A 85 17.27 4.62 15.20
C ILE A 85 17.99 5.80 15.87
N GLY A 86 18.95 5.55 16.76
CA GLY A 86 19.74 6.63 17.38
C GLY A 86 20.47 7.54 16.36
N GLU A 87 21.05 6.96 15.31
CA GLU A 87 21.69 7.69 14.21
C GLU A 87 20.70 8.56 13.44
N VAL A 88 19.51 8.02 13.10
CA VAL A 88 18.46 8.75 12.41
C VAL A 88 17.92 9.89 13.27
N ALA A 89 17.64 9.66 14.55
CA ALA A 89 17.19 10.70 15.48
C ALA A 89 18.20 11.85 15.56
N THR A 90 19.48 11.52 15.72
CA THR A 90 20.56 12.52 15.77
C THR A 90 20.63 13.31 14.47
N TYR A 91 20.54 12.63 13.33
CA TYR A 91 20.59 13.29 12.04
C TYR A 91 19.40 14.21 11.79
N ARG A 92 18.18 13.76 12.09
CA ARG A 92 16.95 14.54 12.02
C ARG A 92 16.99 15.80 12.88
N SER A 93 17.59 15.74 14.08
CA SER A 93 17.71 16.91 14.97
C SER A 93 18.53 18.07 14.38
N HIS A 94 19.44 17.78 13.43
CA HIS A 94 20.29 18.78 12.77
C HIS A 94 19.77 19.19 11.39
N HIS A 95 18.76 18.49 10.84
CA HIS A 95 18.27 18.67 9.48
C HIS A 95 16.74 18.79 9.47
N PRO A 96 16.19 20.02 9.57
CA PRO A 96 14.74 20.25 9.68
C PRO A 96 14.05 20.12 8.32
N MET A 97 14.06 18.93 7.75
CA MET A 97 13.35 18.54 6.53
C MET A 97 12.72 17.16 6.72
N SER A 98 11.77 16.77 5.86
CA SER A 98 11.15 15.44 5.92
C SER A 98 12.14 14.34 5.54
N SER A 99 12.19 13.27 6.34
CA SER A 99 13.03 12.07 6.15
C SER A 99 14.46 12.34 5.62
N PRO A 100 15.28 13.18 6.29
CA PRO A 100 16.62 13.53 5.84
C PRO A 100 17.55 12.31 5.76
N GLU A 101 17.27 11.25 6.52
CA GLU A 101 17.99 9.98 6.51
C GLU A 101 17.96 9.23 5.17
N LEU A 102 17.06 9.60 4.25
CA LEU A 102 17.04 9.07 2.88
C LEU A 102 18.06 9.75 1.95
N SER A 103 18.66 10.85 2.40
CA SER A 103 19.70 11.55 1.64
C SER A 103 20.93 10.66 1.46
N PRO A 104 21.59 10.69 0.28
CA PRO A 104 22.90 10.05 0.08
C PRO A 104 23.99 10.53 1.06
N LEU A 105 23.76 11.67 1.72
CA LEU A 105 24.68 12.25 2.71
C LEU A 105 24.51 11.68 4.11
N PHE A 106 23.47 10.89 4.38
CA PHE A 106 23.28 10.26 5.68
C PHE A 106 24.38 9.21 5.92
N PRO A 107 25.24 9.38 6.95
CA PRO A 107 26.39 8.50 7.16
C PRO A 107 26.02 7.18 7.87
N GLY A 108 24.82 7.09 8.45
CA GLY A 108 24.37 5.96 9.24
C GLY A 108 23.89 4.75 8.44
N GLY A 109 23.37 3.75 9.15
CA GLY A 109 22.79 2.55 8.53
C GLY A 109 23.82 1.49 8.09
N ARG A 110 25.09 1.66 8.46
CA ARG A 110 26.20 0.75 8.12
C ARG A 110 26.50 -0.16 9.32
N PHE A 111 26.20 -1.44 9.17
CA PHE A 111 26.35 -2.47 10.20
C PHE A 111 27.17 -3.65 9.71
N ASP A 112 27.81 -4.36 10.63
CA ASP A 112 28.53 -5.59 10.33
C ASP A 112 27.55 -6.65 9.77
N PRO A 113 27.77 -7.16 8.54
CA PRO A 113 26.95 -8.23 7.99
C PRO A 113 26.93 -9.51 8.84
N SER A 114 27.95 -9.73 9.68
CA SER A 114 28.07 -10.91 10.55
C SER A 114 26.90 -11.04 11.55
N HIS A 115 26.34 -9.92 12.01
CA HIS A 115 25.20 -9.93 12.94
C HIS A 115 23.90 -10.45 12.29
N ARG A 116 23.85 -10.53 10.95
CA ARG A 116 22.70 -11.01 10.18
C ARG A 116 22.71 -12.53 9.98
N LEU A 117 23.76 -13.20 10.45
CA LEU A 117 23.87 -14.65 10.40
C LEU A 117 22.73 -15.27 11.22
N GLY A 118 21.99 -16.20 10.62
CA GLY A 118 20.77 -16.79 11.19
C GLY A 118 19.45 -16.17 10.70
N SER A 119 19.42 -14.88 10.35
CA SER A 119 18.19 -14.20 9.87
C SER A 119 18.12 -13.98 8.36
N HIS A 120 19.13 -14.43 7.61
CA HIS A 120 19.24 -14.24 6.16
C HIS A 120 18.00 -14.65 5.35
N VAL A 121 17.33 -15.75 5.70
CA VAL A 121 16.11 -16.21 5.02
C VAL A 121 14.96 -15.21 5.22
N THR A 122 14.75 -14.76 6.45
CA THR A 122 13.74 -13.77 6.81
C THR A 122 14.04 -12.42 6.17
N ILE A 123 15.27 -11.93 6.28
CA ILE A 123 15.69 -10.67 5.68
C ILE A 123 15.42 -10.70 4.17
N LYS A 124 15.68 -11.84 3.50
CA LYS A 124 15.36 -12.01 2.08
C LYS A 124 13.85 -11.99 1.82
N LYS A 125 13.03 -12.62 2.67
CA LYS A 125 11.56 -12.58 2.55
C LYS A 125 10.99 -11.17 2.69
N MET A 126 11.55 -10.34 3.57
CA MET A 126 11.16 -8.93 3.72
C MET A 126 11.59 -8.05 2.54
N GLY A 127 12.41 -8.55 1.60
CA GLY A 127 12.92 -7.79 0.47
C GLY A 127 14.33 -7.24 0.66
N GLY A 128 15.04 -7.67 1.72
CA GLY A 128 16.44 -7.34 1.97
C GLY A 128 16.66 -6.47 3.21
N TRP A 129 17.93 -6.18 3.52
CA TRP A 129 18.32 -5.42 4.72
C TRP A 129 17.70 -4.02 4.77
N ASN A 130 17.64 -3.34 3.63
CA ASN A 130 17.05 -2.01 3.54
C ASN A 130 15.56 -2.01 3.96
N LYS A 131 14.85 -3.12 3.75
CA LYS A 131 13.44 -3.27 4.15
C LYS A 131 13.28 -3.49 5.66
N VAL A 132 14.27 -4.07 6.31
CA VAL A 132 14.33 -4.15 7.79
C VAL A 132 14.56 -2.76 8.38
N LEU A 133 15.49 -1.98 7.82
CA LEU A 133 15.71 -0.59 8.25
C LEU A 133 14.50 0.31 7.94
N GLU A 134 13.83 0.09 6.81
CA GLU A 134 12.57 0.75 6.48
C GLU A 134 11.49 0.42 7.51
N TYR A 135 11.39 -0.84 7.96
CA TYR A 135 10.44 -1.25 9.01
C TYR A 135 10.69 -0.50 10.32
N ALA A 136 11.95 -0.48 10.77
CA ALA A 136 12.34 0.28 11.95
C ALA A 136 12.07 1.77 11.80
N ARG A 137 12.32 2.34 10.61
CA ARG A 137 12.04 3.75 10.30
C ARG A 137 10.54 4.06 10.34
N VAL A 138 9.71 3.20 9.75
CA VAL A 138 8.25 3.37 9.80
C VAL A 138 7.78 3.41 11.25
N TRP A 139 8.24 2.45 12.04
CA TRP A 139 7.88 2.32 13.44
C TRP A 139 8.32 3.51 14.30
N ALA A 140 9.59 3.89 14.21
CA ALA A 140 10.18 4.87 15.10
C ALA A 140 9.85 6.32 14.71
N TYR A 141 9.52 6.57 13.43
CA TYR A 141 9.39 7.92 12.90
C TYR A 141 8.11 8.13 12.10
N LEU A 142 7.87 7.37 11.03
CA LEU A 142 6.84 7.76 10.06
C LEU A 142 5.43 7.73 10.63
N ILE A 143 5.13 6.79 11.53
CA ILE A 143 3.83 6.76 12.22
C ILE A 143 3.56 8.10 12.91
N TYR A 144 4.59 8.67 13.55
CA TYR A 144 4.53 9.96 14.24
C TYR A 144 4.60 11.16 13.28
N ASP A 145 5.38 11.06 12.21
CA ASP A 145 5.44 12.09 11.15
C ASP A 145 4.04 12.25 10.51
N TRP A 146 3.43 11.14 10.10
CA TRP A 146 2.07 11.12 9.55
C TRP A 146 1.05 11.68 10.53
N GLN A 147 1.14 11.27 11.81
CA GLN A 147 0.27 11.79 12.86
C GLN A 147 0.39 13.32 13.01
N GLY A 148 1.61 13.84 13.02
CA GLY A 148 1.87 15.28 13.13
C GLY A 148 1.30 16.07 11.95
N ASP A 149 1.43 15.53 10.73
CA ASP A 149 0.88 16.13 9.52
C ASP A 149 -0.65 16.06 9.45
N MET A 150 -1.24 14.98 9.97
CA MET A 150 -2.70 14.86 10.19
C MET A 150 -3.23 15.81 11.28
N LYS A 151 -2.36 16.60 11.94
CA LYS A 151 -2.68 17.51 13.04
C LYS A 151 -3.26 16.80 14.26
N ILE A 152 -2.85 15.56 14.48
CA ILE A 152 -3.17 14.80 15.67
C ILE A 152 -2.08 15.06 16.71
N SER A 153 -2.47 15.47 17.92
CA SER A 153 -1.50 15.76 18.99
C SER A 153 -0.69 14.52 19.37
N GLN A 154 0.61 14.68 19.64
CA GLN A 154 1.47 13.58 20.12
C GLN A 154 1.02 13.03 21.48
N ASP A 155 0.39 13.87 22.31
CA ASP A 155 -0.08 13.50 23.64
C ASP A 155 -1.53 12.95 23.65
N SER A 156 -2.15 12.77 22.48
CA SER A 156 -3.52 12.25 22.42
C SER A 156 -3.56 10.73 22.50
N ASP A 157 -4.58 10.19 23.18
CA ASP A 157 -4.91 8.77 23.11
C ASP A 157 -5.37 8.47 21.67
N ILE A 158 -4.50 7.80 20.92
CA ILE A 158 -4.74 7.45 19.52
C ILE A 158 -4.92 5.95 19.41
N GLN A 159 -6.00 5.57 18.74
CA GLN A 159 -6.20 4.20 18.31
C GLN A 159 -5.96 4.13 16.80
N ILE A 160 -5.00 3.31 16.39
CA ILE A 160 -4.75 2.98 14.99
C ILE A 160 -5.31 1.58 14.76
N GLU A 161 -6.21 1.44 13.79
CA GLU A 161 -6.81 0.15 13.46
C GLU A 161 -6.99 -0.01 11.95
N MET A 162 -6.95 -1.26 11.49
CA MET A 162 -7.33 -1.59 10.12
C MET A 162 -8.83 -1.82 10.06
N GLU A 163 -9.55 -0.93 9.37
CA GLU A 163 -10.98 -1.04 9.17
C GLU A 163 -11.33 -1.48 7.75
N TRP A 164 -12.39 -2.28 7.62
CA TRP A 164 -12.92 -2.68 6.33
C TRP A 164 -14.05 -1.75 5.92
N LEU A 165 -13.78 -0.89 4.94
CA LEU A 165 -14.74 0.07 4.42
C LEU A 165 -15.70 -0.59 3.44
N ALA A 166 -16.97 -0.19 3.50
CA ALA A 166 -17.99 -0.58 2.53
C ALA A 166 -18.10 0.51 1.46
N ILE A 167 -17.41 0.31 0.34
CA ILE A 167 -17.46 1.26 -0.79
C ILE A 167 -18.74 0.99 -1.58
N THR A 168 -19.59 2.00 -1.68
CA THR A 168 -20.80 2.00 -2.50
C THR A 168 -20.71 3.08 -3.57
N SER A 169 -21.41 2.89 -4.68
CA SER A 169 -21.51 3.90 -5.73
C SER A 169 -22.81 3.74 -6.50
N ARG A 170 -23.30 4.83 -7.08
CA ARG A 170 -24.57 4.84 -7.82
C ARG A 170 -24.49 3.90 -9.02
N GLY A 171 -25.49 3.03 -9.17
CA GLY A 171 -25.52 2.03 -10.23
C GLY A 171 -24.76 0.73 -9.90
N VAL A 172 -24.13 0.65 -8.73
CA VAL A 172 -23.49 -0.58 -8.23
C VAL A 172 -24.41 -1.25 -7.20
N ARG A 173 -24.79 -2.51 -7.45
CA ARG A 173 -25.77 -3.23 -6.60
C ARG A 173 -25.22 -3.68 -5.24
N LYS A 174 -23.92 -3.96 -5.16
CA LYS A 174 -23.28 -4.51 -3.95
C LYS A 174 -22.09 -3.64 -3.57
N ALA A 175 -21.88 -3.45 -2.28
CA ALA A 175 -20.66 -2.80 -1.79
C ALA A 175 -19.42 -3.64 -2.15
N ALA A 176 -18.29 -2.97 -2.39
CA ALA A 176 -16.97 -3.60 -2.38
C ALA A 176 -16.30 -3.30 -1.04
N TYR A 177 -15.62 -4.28 -0.47
CA TYR A 177 -14.95 -4.12 0.82
C TYR A 177 -13.50 -3.73 0.62
N PHE A 178 -13.05 -2.68 1.31
CA PHE A 178 -11.71 -2.13 1.09
C PHE A 178 -11.02 -1.87 2.42
N PRO A 179 -9.84 -2.45 2.69
CA PRO A 179 -9.15 -2.24 3.95
C PRO A 179 -8.46 -0.88 3.93
N ALA A 180 -8.56 -0.14 5.03
CA ALA A 180 -7.87 1.13 5.22
C ALA A 180 -7.44 1.28 6.68
N TRP A 181 -6.34 2.01 6.89
CA TRP A 181 -5.89 2.36 8.23
C TRP A 181 -6.66 3.58 8.73
N VAL A 182 -7.17 3.50 9.96
CA VAL A 182 -7.96 4.54 10.60
C VAL A 182 -7.26 4.95 11.89
N TRP A 183 -7.00 6.26 12.02
CA TRP A 183 -6.53 6.91 13.22
C TRP A 183 -7.72 7.59 13.88
N THR A 184 -8.13 7.05 15.02
CA THR A 184 -9.17 7.62 15.86
C THR A 184 -8.50 8.45 16.94
N ALA A 185 -8.74 9.76 16.92
CA ALA A 185 -8.13 10.70 17.86
C ALA A 185 -9.19 11.60 18.51
N LYS A 186 -9.03 11.86 19.81
CA LYS A 186 -9.83 12.86 20.53
C LYS A 186 -9.19 14.24 20.37
N ILE A 187 -9.84 15.09 19.58
CA ILE A 187 -9.42 16.49 19.39
C ILE A 187 -10.35 17.37 20.24
N GLY A 188 -9.87 17.77 21.41
CA GLY A 188 -10.69 18.48 22.39
C GLY A 188 -11.78 17.59 22.98
N LYS A 189 -13.05 17.88 22.67
CA LYS A 189 -14.22 17.08 23.10
C LYS A 189 -14.77 16.15 22.01
N VAL A 190 -14.22 16.22 20.80
CA VAL A 190 -14.76 15.51 19.63
C VAL A 190 -13.80 14.42 19.21
N GLU A 191 -14.33 13.22 19.03
CA GLU A 191 -13.63 12.11 18.41
C GLU A 191 -13.71 12.26 16.88
N ARG A 192 -12.55 12.18 16.23
CA ARG A 192 -12.43 12.35 14.78
C ARG A 192 -11.60 11.24 14.18
N ASP A 193 -12.16 10.63 13.13
CA ASP A 193 -11.55 9.55 12.38
C ASP A 193 -10.76 10.13 11.19
N HIS A 194 -9.50 9.72 11.06
CA HIS A 194 -8.61 10.06 9.95
C HIS A 194 -8.27 8.75 9.22
N ILE A 195 -8.58 8.65 7.93
CA ILE A 195 -8.26 7.48 7.11
C ILE A 195 -6.94 7.75 6.40
N GLY A 196 -5.94 6.90 6.61
CA GLY A 196 -4.65 6.98 5.94
C GLY A 196 -4.53 5.93 4.84
N LEU A 197 -4.31 6.40 3.61
CA LEU A 197 -4.05 5.57 2.44
C LEU A 197 -2.58 5.67 2.04
N LEU A 198 -1.85 4.56 2.09
CA LEU A 198 -0.46 4.52 1.69
C LEU A 198 -0.30 4.82 0.18
N VAL A 199 0.65 5.69 -0.16
CA VAL A 199 0.98 6.14 -1.53
C VAL A 199 2.48 6.02 -1.81
N GLU A 200 2.87 5.81 -3.07
CA GLU A 200 4.27 5.60 -3.48
C GLU A 200 4.99 6.90 -3.84
N ASP A 201 4.30 7.83 -4.51
CA ASP A 201 4.89 9.03 -5.09
C ASP A 201 4.14 10.28 -4.64
N GLY A 202 4.88 11.33 -4.30
CA GLY A 202 4.41 12.71 -4.02
C GLY A 202 3.69 13.39 -5.18
N ARG A 203 3.21 12.64 -6.18
CA ARG A 203 2.56 13.16 -7.39
C ARG A 203 1.06 12.91 -7.35
N GLY A 204 0.43 13.45 -6.32
CA GLY A 204 -1.02 13.54 -6.19
C GLY A 204 -1.71 12.23 -5.83
N HIS A 205 -2.82 12.37 -5.13
CA HIS A 205 -3.67 11.27 -4.73
C HIS A 205 -4.28 10.54 -5.94
N ASP A 206 -4.42 9.21 -5.85
CA ASP A 206 -5.28 8.44 -6.75
C ASP A 206 -6.73 8.92 -6.58
N GLN A 207 -7.14 9.82 -7.46
CA GLN A 207 -8.37 10.60 -7.31
C GLN A 207 -9.61 9.72 -7.12
N LEU A 208 -9.71 8.60 -7.85
CA LEU A 208 -10.88 7.72 -7.74
C LEU A 208 -10.82 6.89 -6.44
N ARG A 209 -9.66 6.29 -6.13
CA ARG A 209 -9.48 5.51 -4.89
C ARG A 209 -9.80 6.35 -3.65
N PHE A 210 -9.25 7.56 -3.58
CA PHE A 210 -9.44 8.45 -2.45
C PHE A 210 -10.87 8.96 -2.34
N ALA A 211 -11.48 9.36 -3.46
CA ALA A 211 -12.87 9.79 -3.46
C ALA A 211 -13.83 8.65 -3.04
N LEU A 212 -13.56 7.40 -3.45
CA LEU A 212 -14.36 6.24 -3.06
C LEU A 212 -14.24 5.92 -1.57
N VAL A 213 -13.03 6.04 -1.02
CA VAL A 213 -12.78 5.87 0.41
C VAL A 213 -13.46 6.99 1.21
N GLN A 214 -13.38 8.24 0.76
CA GLN A 214 -14.04 9.37 1.43
C GLN A 214 -15.56 9.23 1.46
N ALA A 215 -16.15 8.65 0.42
CA ALA A 215 -17.60 8.42 0.31
C ALA A 215 -18.07 7.08 0.91
N SER A 216 -17.18 6.30 1.51
CA SER A 216 -17.49 4.97 2.05
C SER A 216 -17.98 5.02 3.50
N ASP A 217 -18.69 3.97 3.93
CA ASP A 217 -19.08 3.76 5.33
C ASP A 217 -18.21 2.70 6.01
N LYS A 218 -18.23 2.65 7.36
CA LYS A 218 -17.65 1.51 8.09
C LYS A 218 -18.47 0.25 7.79
N ARG A 219 -17.86 -0.92 7.98
CA ARG A 219 -18.54 -2.20 7.78
C ARG A 219 -19.79 -2.33 8.66
N GLY A 220 -20.86 -2.87 8.06
CA GLY A 220 -22.06 -3.33 8.78
C GLY A 220 -23.05 -2.21 9.11
N ASP A 221 -23.30 -1.32 8.15
CA ASP A 221 -24.21 -0.17 8.25
C ASP A 221 -23.86 0.82 9.38
N LYS A 222 -22.63 0.76 9.88
CA LYS A 222 -22.09 1.75 10.81
C LYS A 222 -21.68 2.98 10.00
N THR A 223 -22.52 4.00 10.00
CA THR A 223 -22.15 5.30 9.46
C THR A 223 -21.07 5.92 10.33
N TRP A 224 -20.20 6.73 9.70
CA TRP A 224 -19.25 7.53 10.46
C TRP A 224 -20.01 8.51 11.36
N SER A 225 -19.53 8.70 12.60
CA SER A 225 -20.09 9.71 13.49
C SER A 225 -19.91 11.12 12.92
N ASN A 226 -18.77 11.35 12.24
CA ASN A 226 -18.47 12.52 11.43
C ASN A 226 -17.78 12.06 10.15
N PRO A 227 -17.94 12.75 9.01
CA PRO A 227 -17.21 12.41 7.80
C PRO A 227 -15.69 12.35 8.06
N PRO A 228 -15.04 11.22 7.75
CA PRO A 228 -13.62 11.04 8.03
C PRO A 228 -12.79 11.94 7.12
N LEU A 229 -11.64 12.38 7.63
CA LEU A 229 -10.63 13.03 6.79
C LEU A 229 -9.76 11.96 6.13
N VAL A 230 -9.58 12.02 4.82
CA VAL A 230 -8.75 11.05 4.09
C VAL A 230 -7.41 11.67 3.78
N PHE A 231 -6.33 10.98 4.14
CA PHE A 231 -4.94 11.41 3.94
C PHE A 231 -4.17 10.43 3.06
N GLY A 232 -3.30 10.96 2.22
CA GLY A 232 -2.28 10.19 1.52
C GLY A 232 -1.03 10.11 2.39
N LEU A 233 -0.64 8.89 2.78
CA LEU A 233 0.54 8.64 3.61
C LEU A 233 1.74 8.28 2.74
N GLN A 234 2.69 9.22 2.61
CA GLN A 234 3.89 9.00 1.83
C GLN A 234 4.84 8.05 2.55
N ARG A 235 5.16 6.93 1.90
CA ARG A 235 6.00 5.85 2.45
C ARG A 235 7.46 6.26 2.64
N GLU A 236 7.95 7.17 1.79
CA GLU A 236 9.34 7.58 1.78
C GLU A 236 9.56 8.88 2.56
N SER A 237 8.84 9.96 2.25
CA SER A 237 9.07 11.23 2.94
C SER A 237 8.52 11.25 4.37
N GLY A 238 7.52 10.42 4.68
CA GLY A 238 6.79 10.52 5.95
C GLY A 238 5.75 11.63 5.97
N ASP A 239 5.54 12.31 4.84
CA ASP A 239 4.52 13.36 4.75
C ASP A 239 3.11 12.74 4.72
N ALA A 240 2.15 13.38 5.38
CA ALA A 240 0.72 13.07 5.23
C ALA A 240 -0.03 14.26 4.60
N GLU A 241 -0.63 14.04 3.43
CA GLU A 241 -1.34 15.08 2.71
C GLU A 241 -2.85 14.86 2.77
N LEU A 242 -3.61 15.89 3.15
CA LEU A 242 -5.06 15.82 3.11
C LEU A 242 -5.55 15.67 1.67
N PHE A 243 -6.48 14.76 1.44
CA PHE A 243 -7.09 14.55 0.13
C PHE A 243 -7.77 15.82 -0.37
N GLN A 244 -7.22 16.37 -1.45
CA GLN A 244 -7.85 17.41 -2.25
C GLN A 244 -8.19 16.83 -3.62
N SER A 245 -9.49 16.79 -3.91
CA SER A 245 -9.98 16.31 -5.20
C SER A 245 -9.68 17.34 -6.28
N ALA A 246 -8.88 16.96 -7.27
CA ALA A 246 -8.56 17.78 -8.43
C ALA A 246 -9.77 17.95 -9.36
N PHE A 247 -10.75 17.05 -9.25
CA PHE A 247 -11.98 17.04 -10.03
C PHE A 247 -13.20 16.97 -9.10
N GLU A 248 -14.38 17.33 -9.58
CA GLU A 248 -15.61 17.12 -8.80
C GLU A 248 -15.80 15.63 -8.49
N ILE A 249 -16.06 15.32 -7.21
CA ILE A 249 -16.21 13.94 -6.72
C ILE A 249 -17.30 13.20 -7.51
N GLU A 250 -18.41 13.86 -7.81
CA GLU A 250 -19.52 13.26 -8.58
C GLU A 250 -19.09 12.85 -9.99
N LYS A 251 -18.26 13.65 -10.67
CA LYS A 251 -17.69 13.32 -11.99
C LYS A 251 -16.73 12.15 -11.90
N LEU A 252 -15.90 12.09 -10.85
CA LEU A 252 -15.04 10.93 -10.60
C LEU A 252 -15.87 9.65 -10.40
N MET A 253 -16.95 9.73 -9.62
CA MET A 253 -17.85 8.60 -9.38
C MET A 253 -18.53 8.11 -10.66
N GLN A 254 -18.90 9.03 -11.58
CA GLN A 254 -19.47 8.66 -12.87
C GLN A 254 -18.50 7.89 -13.77
N MET A 255 -17.18 8.05 -13.58
CA MET A 255 -16.17 7.30 -14.34
C MET A 255 -16.05 5.83 -13.92
N LEU A 256 -16.60 5.45 -12.77
CA LEU A 256 -16.46 4.10 -12.22
C LEU A 256 -16.96 3.02 -13.17
N LEU A 257 -18.20 3.13 -13.67
CA LEU A 257 -18.79 2.13 -14.56
C LEU A 257 -18.08 2.07 -15.93
N PRO A 258 -17.79 3.20 -16.62
CA PRO A 258 -16.98 3.18 -17.84
C PRO A 258 -15.61 2.53 -17.67
N LEU A 259 -14.91 2.79 -16.55
CA LEU A 259 -13.61 2.19 -16.28
C LEU A 259 -13.72 0.67 -16.04
N ALA A 260 -14.74 0.25 -15.29
CA ALA A 260 -15.02 -1.16 -15.08
C ALA A 260 -15.34 -1.90 -16.39
N GLU A 261 -16.10 -1.27 -17.29
CA GLU A 261 -16.39 -1.83 -18.61
C GLU A 261 -15.10 -1.98 -19.43
N ARG A 262 -14.23 -0.96 -19.42
CA ARG A 262 -12.91 -1.05 -20.06
C ARG A 262 -12.03 -2.15 -19.47
N ALA A 263 -12.14 -2.40 -18.16
CA ALA A 263 -11.43 -3.50 -17.50
C ALA A 263 -11.82 -4.88 -18.04
N THR A 264 -13.06 -5.06 -18.50
CA THR A 264 -13.54 -6.31 -19.10
C THR A 264 -13.12 -6.50 -20.56
N SER A 265 -12.53 -5.49 -21.19
CA SER A 265 -12.10 -5.59 -22.58
C SER A 265 -10.99 -6.63 -22.76
N LYS A 266 -11.07 -7.41 -23.86
CA LYS A 266 -10.14 -8.52 -24.13
C LYS A 266 -8.67 -8.10 -24.28
N VAL A 267 -8.41 -6.81 -24.47
CA VAL A 267 -7.07 -6.27 -24.70
C VAL A 267 -6.62 -5.53 -23.45
N SER A 268 -5.81 -6.20 -22.64
CA SER A 268 -5.29 -5.64 -21.39
C SER A 268 -3.76 -5.52 -21.46
N PHE A 269 -3.27 -4.29 -21.65
CA PHE A 269 -1.83 -4.02 -21.70
C PHE A 269 -1.25 -3.72 -20.32
N PRO A 270 0.00 -4.12 -20.02
CA PRO A 270 0.68 -3.82 -18.76
C PRO A 270 1.15 -2.36 -18.72
N MET A 271 0.22 -1.40 -18.80
CA MET A 271 0.54 0.03 -18.94
C MET A 271 1.36 0.57 -17.75
N ARG A 272 1.22 -0.01 -16.55
CA ARG A 272 2.05 0.33 -15.39
C ARG A 272 3.53 0.09 -15.67
N ALA A 273 3.88 -1.00 -16.37
CA ALA A 273 5.27 -1.33 -16.71
C ALA A 273 5.90 -0.26 -17.62
N LEU A 274 5.11 0.38 -18.49
CA LEU A 274 5.59 1.44 -19.38
C LEU A 274 5.78 2.79 -18.66
N ARG A 275 4.96 3.07 -17.64
CA ARG A 275 4.98 4.36 -16.92
C ARG A 275 5.90 4.34 -15.69
N ASN A 276 5.90 3.23 -14.96
CA ASN A 276 6.69 3.02 -13.77
C ASN A 276 7.10 1.54 -13.67
N PRO A 277 8.19 1.12 -14.34
CA PRO A 277 8.67 -0.26 -14.32
C PRO A 277 8.94 -0.79 -12.91
N ARG A 278 9.36 0.07 -11.97
CA ARG A 278 9.62 -0.33 -10.58
C ARG A 278 8.35 -0.79 -9.87
N ALA A 279 7.23 -0.10 -10.08
CA ALA A 279 5.93 -0.50 -9.52
C ALA A 279 5.43 -1.87 -10.02
N CYS A 280 6.01 -2.42 -11.09
CA CYS A 280 5.73 -3.79 -11.53
C CYS A 280 6.49 -4.85 -10.74
N LEU A 281 7.61 -4.52 -10.10
CA LEU A 281 8.32 -5.44 -9.20
C LEU A 281 7.48 -5.71 -7.94
N ASP A 282 6.70 -4.72 -7.52
CA ASP A 282 5.80 -4.79 -6.38
C ASP A 282 4.35 -5.10 -6.79
N CYS A 283 4.13 -5.63 -8.01
CA CYS A 283 2.79 -5.99 -8.49
C CYS A 283 2.50 -7.45 -8.19
N GLY A 284 1.39 -7.75 -7.50
CA GLY A 284 1.00 -9.13 -7.21
C GLY A 284 0.65 -10.00 -8.43
N TYR A 285 0.59 -9.41 -9.63
CA TYR A 285 0.38 -10.12 -10.89
C TYR A 285 1.62 -10.18 -11.78
N GLN A 286 2.78 -9.76 -11.27
CA GLN A 286 4.02 -9.72 -12.05
C GLN A 286 4.32 -11.08 -12.69
N HIS A 287 4.16 -12.18 -11.94
CA HIS A 287 4.45 -13.54 -12.40
C HIS A 287 3.55 -14.01 -13.56
N LEU A 288 2.35 -13.45 -13.71
CA LEU A 288 1.45 -13.74 -14.85
C LEU A 288 1.79 -12.91 -16.08
N CYS A 289 2.22 -11.67 -15.87
CA CYS A 289 2.61 -10.77 -16.97
C CYS A 289 3.99 -11.13 -17.54
N TYR A 290 4.92 -11.51 -16.67
CA TYR A 290 6.31 -11.85 -16.98
C TYR A 290 6.67 -13.17 -16.28
N PRO A 291 6.18 -14.32 -16.77
CA PRO A 291 6.52 -15.60 -16.18
C PRO A 291 8.02 -15.85 -16.24
N ASP A 292 8.57 -16.22 -15.10
CA ASP A 292 9.99 -16.45 -14.93
C ASP A 292 10.47 -17.59 -15.83
N ARG A 293 11.46 -17.32 -16.69
CA ARG A 293 11.93 -18.27 -17.72
C ARG A 293 12.59 -19.53 -17.15
N THR A 294 12.86 -19.56 -15.85
CA THR A 294 13.53 -20.66 -15.13
C THR A 294 12.58 -21.81 -14.77
N LYS A 295 11.26 -21.58 -14.75
CA LYS A 295 10.23 -22.64 -14.56
C LYS A 295 9.66 -23.14 -15.90
N LYS A 296 10.52 -23.33 -16.92
CA LYS A 296 10.18 -23.85 -18.27
C LYS A 296 9.83 -25.34 -18.29
N GLY A 297 9.06 -25.79 -17.31
CA GLY A 297 8.62 -27.17 -17.16
C GLY A 297 7.14 -27.40 -17.48
N ARG A 298 6.42 -26.47 -18.13
CA ARG A 298 5.18 -26.71 -18.89
C ARG A 298 4.54 -25.38 -19.35
N GLN A 299 4.38 -25.29 -20.66
CA GLN A 299 3.25 -24.64 -21.35
C GLN A 299 3.30 -23.12 -21.63
N LYS A 300 2.32 -22.73 -22.46
CA LYS A 300 2.40 -21.99 -23.74
C LYS A 300 2.75 -20.49 -23.62
N PRO A 301 3.36 -19.89 -24.66
CA PRO A 301 3.67 -18.46 -24.66
C PRO A 301 2.41 -17.60 -24.50
N LEU A 302 2.51 -16.56 -23.67
CA LEU A 302 1.51 -15.49 -23.47
C LEU A 302 1.23 -14.64 -24.71
N PHE A 303 1.98 -14.86 -25.78
CA PHE A 303 1.72 -14.30 -27.09
C PHE A 303 1.41 -15.46 -28.02
N GLY A 304 0.13 -15.65 -28.35
CA GLY A 304 -0.22 -16.43 -29.53
C GLY A 304 0.45 -15.79 -30.76
N ASP A 305 0.81 -16.62 -31.73
CA ASP A 305 1.54 -16.36 -33.00
C ASP A 305 1.10 -15.15 -33.86
N VAL A 306 0.16 -14.31 -33.40
CA VAL A 306 -0.35 -13.16 -34.12
C VAL A 306 0.66 -12.00 -34.13
N SER A 307 1.42 -11.80 -33.06
CA SER A 307 2.36 -10.66 -32.96
C SER A 307 3.62 -10.80 -33.83
N LEU A 308 4.02 -12.04 -34.17
CA LEU A 308 5.18 -12.30 -35.04
C LEU A 308 4.86 -12.20 -36.54
N LYS A 309 3.58 -12.27 -36.93
CA LYS A 309 3.17 -12.13 -38.34
C LYS A 309 3.17 -10.68 -38.83
N MET A 310 3.34 -9.68 -37.95
CA MET A 310 3.43 -8.27 -38.35
C MET A 310 4.85 -7.79 -38.63
N LEU A 311 5.88 -8.61 -38.39
CA LEU A 311 7.29 -8.26 -38.68
C LEU A 311 7.79 -8.84 -40.03
N GLN A 312 6.91 -9.46 -40.81
CA GLN A 312 7.23 -9.99 -42.15
C GLN A 312 6.21 -9.54 -43.21
N ARG A 313 5.86 -8.26 -43.19
CA ARG A 313 5.25 -7.58 -44.35
C ARG A 313 5.98 -6.29 -44.62
#